data_AF-A0A0N9NJS0-F1
#
_entry.id   AF-A0A0N9NJS0-F1
#
_cell.length_a   1.000
_cell.length_b   1.000
_cell.length_c   1.000
_cell.angle_alpha   90.00
_cell.angle_beta   90.00
_cell.angle_gamma   90.00
#
_symmetry.space_group_name_H-M   'P 1'
#
loop_
_entity.id
_entity.type
_entity.pdbx_description
1 polymer ?
#
loop_
_entity_poly.entity_id
_entity_poly.type
_entity_poly.pdbx_seq_one_letter_code
_entity_poly.pdbx_strand_id
1 'polypeptide(L)'
;MVTQAALSALKMASSDTSALVADELIKQRHNDQFVRQIVNDESKIPLVLDTIESAIKQLGERVVDELSQFKNVNRIYLVGGGASLIEPAIRKAWQLIDDKITLLDSPQTALVEAIAYFKED
;
A
#
# COMPACT_ATOMS: atom_id res chain seq x y z
N MET A 1 6.99 5.66 4.12
CA MET A 1 7.21 4.61 5.15
C MET A 1 7.52 3.27 4.48
N VAL A 2 6.58 2.69 3.71
CA VAL A 2 6.79 1.42 2.99
C VAL A 2 7.87 1.54 1.91
N THR A 3 7.82 2.57 1.05
CA THR A 3 8.85 2.81 0.01
C THR A 3 10.26 2.93 0.60
N GLN A 4 10.40 3.58 1.75
CA GLN A 4 11.71 3.72 2.41
C GLN A 4 12.22 2.39 2.97
N ALA A 5 11.32 1.56 3.50
CA ALA A 5 11.65 0.21 3.95
C ALA A 5 12.09 -0.67 2.77
N ALA A 6 11.37 -0.63 1.65
CA ALA A 6 11.73 -1.31 0.41
C ALA A 6 13.09 -0.87 -0.12
N LEU A 7 13.35 0.45 -0.18
CA LEU A 7 14.65 1.00 -0.59
C LEU A 7 15.80 0.51 0.28
N SER A 8 15.58 0.48 1.60
CA SER A 8 16.59 0.02 2.56
C SER A 8 16.87 -1.47 2.40
N ALA A 9 15.84 -2.29 2.20
CA ALA A 9 15.97 -3.72 1.99
C ALA A 9 16.67 -4.05 0.65
N LEU A 10 16.31 -3.34 -0.43
CA LEU A 10 16.99 -3.48 -1.73
C LEU A 10 18.48 -3.12 -1.63
N LYS A 11 18.81 -2.07 -0.89
CA LYS A 11 20.21 -1.70 -0.63
C LYS A 11 20.96 -2.81 0.13
N MET A 12 20.33 -3.45 1.10
CA MET A 12 20.90 -4.60 1.81
C MET A 12 21.09 -5.82 0.90
N ALA A 13 20.25 -5.95 -0.13
CA ALA A 13 20.33 -6.98 -1.16
C ALA A 13 21.23 -6.59 -2.35
N SER A 14 22.10 -5.58 -2.20
CA SER A 14 23.01 -5.10 -3.25
C SER A 14 22.31 -4.84 -4.59
N SER A 15 21.05 -4.41 -4.54
CA SER A 15 20.19 -4.16 -5.69
C SER A 15 20.15 -2.67 -6.00
N ASP A 16 19.87 -2.32 -7.27
CA ASP A 16 19.69 -0.92 -7.65
C ASP A 16 18.49 -0.31 -6.95
N THR A 17 18.68 0.89 -6.38
CA THR A 17 17.64 1.56 -5.60
C THR A 17 17.20 2.84 -6.28
N SER A 18 15.91 2.90 -6.64
CA SER A 18 15.22 4.14 -6.98
C SER A 18 13.81 4.12 -6.40
N ALA A 19 13.22 5.30 -6.20
CA ALA A 19 11.84 5.39 -5.69
C ALA A 19 10.86 4.65 -6.61
N LEU A 20 11.06 4.72 -7.93
CA LEU A 20 10.26 4.02 -8.92
C LEU A 20 10.40 2.50 -8.79
N VAL A 21 11.63 1.99 -8.70
CA VAL A 21 11.90 0.55 -8.56
C VAL A 21 11.31 0.01 -7.25
N ALA A 22 11.44 0.76 -6.16
CA ALA A 22 10.85 0.37 -4.88
C ALA A 22 9.31 0.36 -4.94
N ASP A 23 8.69 1.34 -5.61
CA ASP A 23 7.25 1.42 -5.79
C ASP A 23 6.71 0.24 -6.62
N GLU A 24 7.36 -0.08 -7.75
CA GLU A 24 7.00 -1.22 -8.58
C GLU A 24 7.20 -2.56 -7.86
N LEU A 25 8.27 -2.69 -7.07
CA LEU A 25 8.49 -3.86 -6.22
C LEU A 25 7.37 -4.02 -5.18
N ILE A 26 6.91 -2.94 -4.55
CA ILE A 26 5.81 -3.00 -3.58
C ILE A 26 4.52 -3.46 -4.26
N LYS A 27 4.21 -2.94 -5.45
CA LYS A 27 3.01 -3.33 -6.22
C LYS A 27 3.08 -4.80 -6.66
N GLN A 28 4.24 -5.24 -7.13
CA GLN A 28 4.45 -6.57 -7.69
C GLN A 28 5.11 -7.55 -6.72
N ARG A 29 5.06 -7.30 -5.40
CA ARG A 29 5.73 -8.12 -4.38
C ARG A 29 5.30 -9.59 -4.33
N HIS A 30 4.13 -9.93 -4.91
CA HIS A 30 3.63 -11.30 -5.02
C HIS A 30 3.93 -11.94 -6.39
N ASN A 31 4.66 -11.24 -7.28
CA ASN A 31 5.11 -11.75 -8.57
C ASN A 31 6.56 -12.22 -8.43
N ASP A 32 6.75 -13.51 -8.13
CA ASP A 32 8.07 -14.10 -7.90
C ASP A 32 9.06 -13.86 -9.05
N GLN A 33 8.57 -13.91 -10.30
CA GLN A 33 9.41 -13.67 -11.47
C GLN A 33 9.93 -12.24 -11.49
N PHE A 34 9.07 -11.27 -11.19
CA PHE A 34 9.46 -9.86 -11.11
C PHE A 34 10.41 -9.60 -9.94
N VAL A 35 10.12 -10.16 -8.76
CA VAL A 35 10.96 -9.99 -7.57
C VAL A 35 12.39 -10.47 -7.83
N ARG A 36 12.56 -11.63 -8.47
CA ARG A 36 13.88 -12.17 -8.85
C ARG A 36 14.61 -11.33 -9.89
N GLN A 37 13.90 -10.58 -10.74
CA GLN A 37 14.51 -9.66 -11.70
C GLN A 37 15.06 -8.39 -11.03
N ILE A 38 14.41 -7.95 -9.94
CA ILE A 38 14.76 -6.71 -9.25
C ILE A 38 15.79 -6.94 -8.14
N VAL A 39 15.71 -8.07 -7.45
CA VAL A 39 16.58 -8.40 -6.31
C VAL A 39 17.82 -9.15 -6.78
N ASN A 40 18.97 -8.49 -6.77
CA ASN A 40 20.25 -9.05 -7.22
C ASN A 40 20.72 -10.25 -6.37
N ASP A 41 20.61 -10.15 -5.05
CA ASP A 41 20.97 -11.21 -4.12
C ASP A 41 19.72 -12.05 -3.79
N GLU A 42 19.49 -13.12 -4.57
CA GLU A 42 18.31 -13.99 -4.40
C GLU A 42 18.18 -14.56 -2.98
N SER A 43 19.30 -14.75 -2.27
CA SER A 43 19.29 -15.25 -0.88
C SER A 43 18.61 -14.30 0.10
N LYS A 44 18.47 -13.02 -0.28
CA LYS A 44 17.83 -11.96 0.52
C LYS A 44 16.43 -11.61 0.06
N ILE A 45 15.88 -12.29 -0.95
CA ILE A 45 14.47 -12.10 -1.35
C ILE A 45 13.52 -12.23 -0.15
N PRO A 46 13.63 -13.25 0.73
CA PRO A 46 12.76 -13.36 1.90
C PRO A 46 12.84 -12.13 2.80
N LEU A 47 14.07 -11.65 3.08
CA LEU A 47 14.28 -10.45 3.89
C LEU A 47 13.61 -9.22 3.28
N VAL A 48 13.71 -9.04 1.96
CA VAL A 48 13.12 -7.90 1.25
C VAL A 48 11.59 -7.95 1.34
N LEU A 49 10.99 -9.10 1.04
CA LEU A 49 9.54 -9.27 1.08
C LEU A 49 9.00 -9.11 2.51
N ASP A 50 9.64 -9.74 3.50
CA ASP A 50 9.25 -9.63 4.91
C ASP A 50 9.33 -8.18 5.41
N THR A 51 10.34 -7.42 4.97
CA THR A 51 10.49 -6.00 5.32
C THR A 51 9.35 -5.18 4.73
N ILE A 52 8.97 -5.44 3.48
CA ILE A 52 7.85 -4.76 2.81
C ILE A 52 6.53 -5.08 3.52
N GLU A 53 6.25 -6.36 3.75
CA GLU A 53 5.01 -6.81 4.41
C GLU A 53 4.90 -6.29 5.84
N SER A 54 6.01 -6.29 6.59
CA SER A 54 6.04 -5.71 7.93
C SER A 54 5.75 -4.21 7.92
N ALA A 55 6.31 -3.47 6.94
CA ALA A 55 6.05 -2.04 6.81
C ALA A 55 4.60 -1.74 6.38
N ILE A 56 4.01 -2.57 5.51
CA ILE A 56 2.59 -2.47 5.12
C ILE A 56 1.69 -2.73 6.33
N LYS A 57 2.00 -3.78 7.10
CA LYS A 57 1.25 -4.10 8.32
C LYS A 57 1.29 -2.96 9.33
N GLN A 58 2.46 -2.41 9.62
CA GLN A 58 2.62 -1.26 10.52
C GLN A 58 1.88 -0.02 10.01
N LEU A 59 1.87 0.21 8.70
CA LEU A 59 1.07 1.28 8.11
C LEU A 59 -0.42 1.05 8.35
N GLY A 60 -0.92 -0.16 8.11
CA GLY A 60 -2.32 -0.52 8.35
C GLY A 60 -2.73 -0.33 9.82
N GLU A 61 -1.93 -0.83 10.76
CA GLU A 61 -2.15 -0.66 12.20
C GLU A 61 -2.23 0.82 12.59
N ARG A 62 -1.26 1.63 12.13
CA ARG A 62 -1.25 3.07 12.41
C ARG A 62 -2.48 3.79 11.86
N VAL A 63 -2.90 3.48 10.64
CA VAL A 63 -4.10 4.10 10.04
C VAL A 63 -5.35 3.69 10.82
N VAL A 64 -5.48 2.43 11.21
CA VAL A 64 -6.59 1.95 12.05
C VAL A 64 -6.62 2.69 13.39
N ASP A 65 -5.47 2.82 14.05
CA ASP A 65 -5.35 3.53 15.32
C ASP A 65 -5.76 5.01 15.18
N GLU A 66 -5.26 5.70 14.15
CA GLU A 66 -5.62 7.09 13.86
C GLU A 66 -7.12 7.26 13.54
N LEU A 67 -7.75 6.27 12.90
CA LEU A 67 -9.17 6.31 12.54
C LEU A 67 -10.10 5.86 13.68
N SER A 68 -9.58 5.20 14.72
CA SER A 68 -10.37 4.72 15.87
C SER A 68 -11.08 5.84 16.65
N GLN A 69 -10.59 7.07 16.53
CA GLN A 69 -11.20 8.26 17.17
C GLN A 69 -12.54 8.68 16.54
N PHE A 70 -12.80 8.28 15.28
CA PHE A 70 -14.03 8.66 14.57
C PHE A 70 -15.18 7.75 14.97
N LYS A 71 -16.21 8.32 15.61
CA LYS A 71 -17.43 7.61 16.00
C LYS A 71 -18.43 7.56 14.85
N ASN A 72 -19.24 6.50 14.80
CA ASN A 72 -20.36 6.34 13.86
C ASN A 72 -19.97 6.39 12.37
N VAL A 73 -18.85 5.76 12.01
CA VAL A 73 -18.46 5.58 10.61
C VAL A 73 -19.50 4.71 9.91
N ASN A 74 -20.14 5.23 8.87
CA ASN A 74 -21.17 4.53 8.10
C ASN A 74 -20.69 4.00 6.75
N ARG A 75 -19.65 4.63 6.17
CA ARG A 75 -19.04 4.29 4.89
C ARG A 75 -17.56 4.65 4.92
N ILE A 76 -16.74 3.88 4.23
CA ILE A 76 -15.31 4.14 4.09
C ILE A 76 -14.96 4.06 2.60
N TYR A 77 -14.37 5.12 2.07
CA TYR A 77 -13.85 5.18 0.71
C TYR A 77 -12.33 5.24 0.77
N LEU A 78 -11.67 4.26 0.17
CA LEU A 78 -10.21 4.18 0.13
C LEU A 78 -9.71 4.76 -1.20
N VAL A 79 -8.87 5.80 -1.09
CA VAL A 79 -8.30 6.55 -2.22
C VAL A 79 -6.80 6.77 -2.02
N GLY A 80 -6.12 7.19 -3.08
CA GLY A 80 -4.66 7.35 -3.13
C GLY A 80 -3.92 6.07 -3.50
N GLY A 81 -2.68 6.20 -3.98
CA GLY A 81 -1.90 5.05 -4.46
C GLY A 81 -1.57 3.99 -3.39
N GLY A 82 -1.58 4.38 -2.11
CA GLY A 82 -1.37 3.46 -0.99
C GLY A 82 -2.64 2.76 -0.48
N ALA A 83 -3.80 3.04 -1.06
CA ALA A 83 -5.09 2.53 -0.57
C ALA A 83 -5.16 1.00 -0.53
N SER A 84 -4.70 0.34 -1.59
CA SER A 84 -4.69 -1.12 -1.71
C SER A 84 -3.77 -1.79 -0.68
N LEU A 85 -2.76 -1.09 -0.17
CA LEU A 85 -1.84 -1.63 0.84
C LEU A 85 -2.51 -1.73 2.22
N ILE A 86 -3.42 -0.81 2.54
CA ILE A 86 -4.07 -0.73 3.86
C ILE A 86 -5.48 -1.32 3.88
N GLU A 87 -6.10 -1.54 2.71
CA GLU A 87 -7.46 -2.07 2.61
C GLU A 87 -7.71 -3.29 3.51
N PRO A 88 -6.84 -4.33 3.54
CA PRO A 88 -7.10 -5.50 4.38
C PRO A 88 -7.16 -5.15 5.88
N ALA A 89 -6.33 -4.21 6.34
CA ALA A 89 -6.33 -3.76 7.73
C ALA A 89 -7.61 -2.99 8.08
N ILE A 90 -8.07 -2.12 7.17
CA ILE A 90 -9.31 -1.35 7.33
C ILE A 90 -10.53 -2.28 7.37
N ARG A 91 -10.63 -3.22 6.42
CA ARG A 91 -11.74 -4.21 6.40
C ARG A 91 -11.81 -5.01 7.69
N LYS A 92 -10.65 -5.44 8.21
CA LYS A 92 -10.57 -6.15 9.48
C LYS A 92 -11.05 -5.30 10.67
N ALA A 93 -10.69 -4.02 10.71
CA ALA A 93 -11.07 -3.12 11.81
C ALA A 93 -12.56 -2.71 11.77
N TRP A 94 -13.13 -2.53 10.57
CA TRP A 94 -14.54 -2.16 10.37
C TRP A 94 -15.39 -3.32 9.81
N GLN A 95 -15.13 -4.55 10.28
CA GLN A 95 -15.77 -5.78 9.77
C GLN A 95 -17.32 -5.75 9.76
N LEU A 96 -17.96 -4.97 10.64
CA LEU A 96 -19.42 -4.86 10.73
C LEU A 96 -20.05 -4.08 9.56
N ILE A 97 -19.24 -3.32 8.82
CA ILE A 97 -19.67 -2.52 7.67
C ILE A 97 -18.82 -2.83 6.44
N ASP A 98 -18.29 -4.04 6.32
CA ASP A 98 -17.39 -4.44 5.23
C ASP A 98 -18.01 -4.21 3.82
N ASP A 99 -19.33 -4.39 3.72
CA ASP A 99 -20.15 -4.10 2.53
C ASP A 99 -20.18 -2.61 2.15
N LYS A 100 -19.78 -1.73 3.08
CA LYS A 100 -19.73 -0.26 2.93
C LYS A 100 -18.30 0.28 2.87
N ILE A 101 -17.32 -0.60 2.70
CA ILE A 101 -15.92 -0.26 2.46
C ILE A 101 -15.65 -0.43 0.96
N THR A 102 -15.35 0.68 0.31
CA THR A 102 -15.09 0.74 -1.14
C THR A 102 -13.66 1.19 -1.41
N LEU A 103 -12.85 0.30 -1.96
CA LEU A 103 -11.65 0.69 -2.70
C LEU A 103 -12.11 1.15 -4.09
N LEU A 104 -11.79 2.38 -4.48
CA LEU A 104 -12.16 2.90 -5.80
C LEU A 104 -11.40 2.16 -6.91
N ASP A 105 -11.94 2.14 -8.13
CA ASP A 105 -11.31 1.45 -9.27
C ASP A 105 -9.95 2.07 -9.63
N SER A 106 -9.84 3.40 -9.55
CA SER A 106 -8.63 4.18 -9.78
C SER A 106 -8.24 5.00 -8.55
N PRO A 107 -7.78 4.38 -7.44
CA PRO A 107 -7.56 5.09 -6.19
C PRO A 107 -6.59 6.26 -6.33
N GLN A 108 -5.52 6.10 -7.13
CA GLN A 108 -4.46 7.10 -7.27
C GLN A 108 -4.94 8.39 -7.98
N THR A 109 -5.89 8.27 -8.91
CA THR A 109 -6.42 9.41 -9.68
C THR A 109 -7.77 9.90 -9.17
N ALA A 110 -8.42 9.18 -8.27
CA ALA A 110 -9.74 9.51 -7.72
C ALA A 110 -9.89 10.98 -7.27
N LEU A 111 -8.87 11.56 -6.66
CA LEU A 111 -8.89 12.97 -6.23
C LEU A 111 -8.95 13.94 -7.42
N VAL A 112 -8.08 13.75 -8.43
CA VAL A 112 -8.02 14.67 -9.58
C VAL A 112 -9.24 14.51 -10.47
N GLU A 113 -9.75 13.28 -10.61
CA GLU A 113 -11.00 13.00 -11.33
C GLU A 113 -12.19 13.68 -10.66
N ALA A 114 -12.31 13.59 -9.34
CA ALA A 114 -13.38 14.27 -8.60
C ALA A 114 -13.31 15.80 -8.74
N ILE A 115 -12.11 16.38 -8.71
CA ILE A 115 -11.91 17.82 -8.93
C ILE A 115 -12.27 18.23 -10.37
N ALA A 116 -11.92 17.41 -11.36
CA ALA A 116 -12.24 17.67 -12.76
C ALA A 116 -13.76 17.64 -12.99
N TYR A 117 -14.43 16.60 -12.48
CA TYR A 117 -15.88 16.46 -12.57
C TYR A 117 -16.60 17.65 -11.92
N PHE A 118 -16.18 18.08 -10.73
CA PHE A 118 -16.76 19.23 -10.04
C PHE A 118 -16.63 20.55 -10.81
N LYS A 119 -15.66 20.69 -11.71
CA LYS A 119 -15.49 21.90 -12.54
C LYS A 119 -16.37 21.91 -13.78
N GLU A 120 -16.94 20.77 -14.16
CA GLU A 120 -17.85 20.66 -15.31
C GLU A 120 -19.31 21.01 -14.94
N ASP A 121 -19.63 21.00 -13.63
CA ASP A 121 -20.89 21.47 -13.03
C ASP A 121 -20.85 22.98 -12.70
#